data_AF-A0A1Q3E9X2-F1
#
_entry.id   AF-A0A1Q3E9X2-F1
#
_cell.length_a   1.000
_cell.length_b   1.000
_cell.length_c   1.000
_cell.angle_alpha   90.00
_cell.angle_beta   90.00
_cell.angle_gamma   90.00
#
_symmetry.space_group_name_H-M   'P 1'
#
loop_
_entity.id
_entity.type
_entity.pdbx_description
1 polymer ?
#
loop_
_entity_poly.entity_id
_entity_poly.type
_entity_poly.pdbx_seq_one_letter_code
_entity_poly.pdbx_strand_id
1 'polypeptide(L)'
;MSSSTPQPPPSSPTTSFPTPGPFARSTQAPQPPLETESIFESPTLTTPYPEADSDVVGKAFYRAARHLPPGTHVTWGVNLRELNATGAYLEAKAIADAFNSFPASSGLVLDALEIGNEANDYVEDYFGSDNYSVAQYVSEWTTLVANVSAVVPINEDSTIKFWGGSFASANHSTSDWTPQQLFDNGLLSSSAGMQIDTYYSQHLYNGVATSCSTISNCLQDLMTKEYIRGNLSAFTADIAVGAPGISNSAGAVLWALDYVFFASQLGVDRLFFHEGVGYRYNFIQPVTLNISIIDGTTLDEPLPPHVQPLYYAAIIIAEAIGKKGNVSVAEISLNSTTISGYAFYTNKGEVSKALFINSEGYFTNTTTERTSVHLFDLDFVNGTNTGNAPSEMTVKRLEIGYADDTSGLTWGGQTYETSDA
;
A
#
# COMPACT_ATOMS: atom_id res chain seq x y z
N MET A 1 90.50 55.43 -1.70
CA MET A 1 89.19 55.08 -1.11
C MET A 1 88.25 54.84 -2.28
N SER A 2 87.57 53.74 -2.52
CA SER A 2 87.24 52.50 -1.79
C SER A 2 87.08 51.40 -2.86
N SER A 3 87.93 50.37 -2.86
CA SER A 3 87.71 49.02 -2.32
C SER A 3 86.48 48.26 -2.87
N SER A 4 86.81 47.29 -3.72
CA SER A 4 86.01 46.22 -4.31
C SER A 4 85.73 45.07 -3.32
N THR A 5 84.55 44.44 -3.43
CA THR A 5 84.36 42.99 -3.18
C THR A 5 83.07 42.48 -3.84
N PRO A 6 83.06 41.32 -4.53
CA PRO A 6 81.86 40.71 -5.11
C PRO A 6 81.09 39.85 -4.08
N GLN A 7 79.77 39.86 -4.17
CA GLN A 7 78.86 39.02 -3.37
C GLN A 7 78.88 37.52 -3.82
N PRO A 8 78.59 36.58 -2.89
CA PRO A 8 78.58 35.14 -3.15
C PRO A 8 77.28 34.66 -3.83
N PRO A 9 77.28 33.46 -4.44
CA PRO A 9 76.10 32.88 -5.08
C PRO A 9 75.03 32.45 -4.07
N PRO A 10 73.74 32.42 -4.48
CA PRO A 10 72.62 32.05 -3.61
C PRO A 10 72.68 30.57 -3.18
N SER A 11 72.40 30.33 -1.91
CA SER A 11 72.27 29.01 -1.29
C SER A 11 71.06 28.24 -1.81
N SER A 12 71.27 27.00 -2.23
CA SER A 12 70.21 26.04 -2.60
C SER A 12 69.32 25.70 -1.40
N PRO A 13 67.98 25.66 -1.55
CA PRO A 13 67.08 25.24 -0.48
C PRO A 13 67.19 23.72 -0.27
N THR A 14 67.60 23.31 0.93
CA THR A 14 67.50 21.93 1.39
C THR A 14 66.03 21.58 1.63
N THR A 15 65.47 20.72 0.79
CA THR A 15 64.18 20.07 1.02
C THR A 15 64.35 18.92 2.00
N SER A 16 64.07 19.18 3.28
CA SER A 16 63.84 18.12 4.27
C SER A 16 62.44 17.52 4.02
N PHE A 17 62.39 16.29 3.51
CA PHE A 17 61.14 15.51 3.53
C PHE A 17 60.83 15.12 4.97
N PRO A 18 59.62 15.38 5.50
CA PRO A 18 59.22 14.87 6.80
C PRO A 18 59.07 13.34 6.71
N THR A 19 59.67 12.63 7.64
CA THR A 19 59.37 11.21 7.90
C THR A 19 57.87 11.03 8.16
N PRO A 20 57.20 10.01 7.59
CA PRO A 20 55.81 9.74 7.90
C PRO A 20 55.67 9.45 9.39
N GLY A 21 54.94 10.30 10.10
CA GLY A 21 54.50 10.00 11.46
C GLY A 21 53.55 8.80 11.44
N PRO A 22 53.44 8.04 12.54
CA PRO A 22 52.47 6.95 12.62
C PRO A 22 51.07 7.54 12.38
N PHE A 23 50.33 6.94 11.45
CA PHE A 23 48.92 7.24 11.24
C PHE A 23 48.17 7.05 12.57
N ALA A 24 47.92 8.16 13.28
CA ALA A 24 46.93 8.18 14.31
C ALA A 24 45.59 7.96 13.60
N ARG A 25 45.06 6.72 13.68
CA ARG A 25 43.62 6.50 13.50
C ARG A 25 42.96 7.46 14.48
N SER A 26 42.34 8.52 13.95
CA SER A 26 41.28 9.18 14.68
C SER A 26 40.28 8.08 15.01
N THR A 27 40.28 7.62 16.26
CA THR A 27 39.15 6.91 16.82
C THR A 27 38.07 7.97 16.91
N GLN A 28 37.40 8.23 15.79
CA GLN A 28 36.08 8.83 15.82
C GLN A 28 35.32 7.95 16.81
N ALA A 29 34.90 8.55 17.92
CA ALA A 29 34.01 7.87 18.85
C ALA A 29 32.94 7.19 17.99
N PRO A 30 32.58 5.92 18.25
CA PRO A 30 31.50 5.29 17.50
C PRO A 30 30.36 6.29 17.47
N GLN A 31 29.97 6.72 16.27
CA GLN A 31 28.77 7.53 16.12
C GLN A 31 27.70 6.79 16.92
N PRO A 32 26.95 7.48 17.80
CA PRO A 32 25.83 6.83 18.46
C PRO A 32 25.03 6.10 17.37
N PRO A 33 24.57 4.86 17.64
CA PRO A 33 23.76 4.17 16.65
C PRO A 33 22.69 5.15 16.19
N LEU A 34 22.59 5.39 14.87
CA LEU A 34 21.56 6.26 14.31
C LEU A 34 20.23 5.81 14.93
N GLU A 35 19.70 6.63 15.83
CA GLU A 35 18.40 6.38 16.42
C GLU A 35 17.40 6.54 15.29
N THR A 36 16.40 5.65 15.25
CA THR A 36 15.32 5.84 14.29
C THR A 36 14.61 7.15 14.63
N GLU A 37 14.54 8.06 13.66
CA GLU A 37 13.96 9.40 13.81
C GLU A 37 12.95 9.61 12.69
N SER A 38 11.75 10.07 13.06
CA SER A 38 10.71 10.50 12.13
C SER A 38 10.38 11.95 12.47
N ILE A 39 10.44 12.83 11.47
CA ILE A 39 10.09 14.25 11.60
C ILE A 39 8.75 14.45 10.94
N PHE A 40 7.80 15.02 11.67
CA PHE A 40 6.44 15.29 11.20
C PHE A 40 6.16 16.79 11.22
N GLU A 41 5.35 17.25 10.27
CA GLU A 41 4.74 18.57 10.36
C GLU A 41 3.84 18.70 11.61
N SER A 42 3.49 19.94 11.96
CA SER A 42 2.51 20.16 13.03
C SER A 42 1.11 19.73 12.57
N PRO A 43 0.35 18.96 13.39
CA PRO A 43 -1.04 18.65 13.11
C PRO A 43 -1.89 19.88 12.79
N THR A 44 -2.81 19.73 11.84
CA THR A 44 -3.82 20.74 11.49
C THR A 44 -5.23 20.16 11.65
N LEU A 45 -6.26 21.02 11.61
CA LEU A 45 -7.66 20.57 11.69
C LEU A 45 -8.04 19.65 10.51
N THR A 46 -7.45 19.87 9.34
CA THR A 46 -7.70 19.05 8.13
C THR A 46 -6.79 17.84 8.06
N THR A 47 -5.58 17.94 8.60
CA THR A 47 -4.55 16.89 8.63
C THR A 47 -4.09 16.65 10.06
N PRO A 48 -4.88 15.93 10.88
CA PRO A 48 -4.59 15.74 12.31
C PRO A 48 -3.37 14.84 12.57
N TYR A 49 -3.03 13.98 11.61
CA TYR A 49 -1.86 13.10 11.65
C TYR A 49 -1.16 13.22 10.29
N PRO A 50 -0.24 14.19 10.14
CA PRO A 50 0.52 14.33 8.90
C PRO A 50 1.47 13.15 8.72
N GLU A 51 1.83 12.88 7.47
CA GLU A 51 2.92 11.97 7.13
C GLU A 51 4.26 12.54 7.58
N ALA A 52 5.27 11.68 7.70
CA ALA A 52 6.61 12.13 8.04
C ALA A 52 7.24 12.88 6.86
N ASP A 53 7.82 14.05 7.13
CA ASP A 53 8.63 14.80 6.17
C ASP A 53 9.97 14.10 5.90
N SER A 54 10.47 13.40 6.92
CA SER A 54 11.69 12.62 6.82
C SER A 54 11.71 11.49 7.83
N ASP A 55 12.18 10.33 7.37
CA ASP A 55 12.43 9.15 8.19
C ASP A 55 13.90 8.73 8.08
N VAL A 56 14.58 8.66 9.21
CA VAL A 56 15.90 8.05 9.35
C VAL A 56 15.70 6.74 10.08
N VAL A 57 15.92 5.62 9.39
CA VAL A 57 15.70 4.28 9.98
C VAL A 57 16.98 3.47 10.09
N GLY A 58 17.17 2.80 11.22
CA GLY A 58 18.26 1.84 11.43
C GLY A 58 17.85 0.39 11.14
N LYS A 59 18.82 -0.54 11.24
CA LYS A 59 18.58 -2.00 11.08
C LYS A 59 17.47 -2.56 11.98
N ALA A 60 17.21 -1.91 13.12
CA ALA A 60 16.17 -2.32 14.05
C ALA A 60 14.76 -2.16 13.46
N PHE A 61 14.55 -1.18 12.58
CA PHE A 61 13.28 -0.96 11.87
C PHE A 61 12.92 -2.18 11.02
N TYR A 62 13.82 -2.64 10.16
CA TYR A 62 13.61 -3.84 9.34
C TYR A 62 13.42 -5.11 10.19
N ARG A 63 14.09 -5.21 11.35
CA ARG A 63 13.91 -6.31 12.29
C ARG A 63 12.58 -6.27 13.03
N ALA A 64 11.89 -5.13 13.08
CA ALA A 64 10.59 -5.01 13.71
C ALA A 64 9.53 -5.86 13.01
N ALA A 65 9.73 -6.21 11.73
CA ALA A 65 8.86 -7.15 11.00
C ALA A 65 8.70 -8.52 11.67
N ARG A 66 9.60 -8.91 12.59
CA ARG A 66 9.43 -10.10 13.44
C ARG A 66 8.15 -10.08 14.30
N HIS A 67 7.54 -8.91 14.47
CA HIS A 67 6.31 -8.71 15.23
C HIS A 67 5.05 -8.85 14.36
N LEU A 68 5.20 -9.01 13.05
CA LEU A 68 4.08 -9.35 12.17
C LEU A 68 3.55 -10.76 12.48
N PRO A 69 2.27 -11.02 12.18
CA PRO A 69 1.70 -12.35 12.32
C PRO A 69 2.53 -13.44 11.62
N PRO A 70 2.56 -14.67 12.15
CA PRO A 70 3.24 -15.76 11.48
C PRO A 70 2.68 -16.02 10.09
N GLY A 71 3.55 -16.27 9.11
CA GLY A 71 3.15 -16.50 7.72
C GLY A 71 2.92 -15.23 6.89
N THR A 72 3.19 -14.03 7.44
CA THR A 72 3.04 -12.79 6.66
C THR A 72 4.08 -12.70 5.54
N HIS A 73 3.58 -12.42 4.34
CA HIS A 73 4.37 -12.06 3.16
C HIS A 73 4.54 -10.54 3.12
N VAL A 74 5.74 -10.07 2.79
CA VAL A 74 6.11 -8.66 2.84
C VAL A 74 6.75 -8.23 1.53
N THR A 75 6.28 -7.13 0.97
CA THR A 75 7.01 -6.32 -0.01
C THR A 75 7.61 -5.14 0.73
N TRP A 76 8.88 -4.82 0.50
CA TRP A 76 9.57 -3.73 1.20
C TRP A 76 10.09 -2.67 0.22
N GLY A 77 9.78 -1.40 0.49
CA GLY A 77 10.28 -0.27 -0.29
C GLY A 77 11.80 -0.06 -0.15
N VAL A 78 12.44 0.37 -1.22
CA VAL A 78 13.83 0.86 -1.24
C VAL A 78 13.81 2.27 -1.80
N ASN A 79 14.48 3.20 -1.13
CA ASN A 79 14.41 4.61 -1.46
C ASN A 79 15.08 4.91 -2.82
N LEU A 80 14.25 5.20 -3.82
CA LEU A 80 14.68 5.70 -5.13
C LEU A 80 14.83 7.22 -5.16
N ARG A 81 13.96 7.95 -4.45
CA ARG A 81 13.85 9.43 -4.51
C ARG A 81 15.17 10.14 -4.22
N GLU A 82 15.98 9.63 -3.30
CA GLU A 82 17.30 10.23 -2.99
C GLU A 82 18.37 10.01 -4.06
N LEU A 83 18.16 9.08 -5.01
CA LEU A 83 19.14 8.65 -6.01
C LEU A 83 20.51 8.29 -5.41
N ASN A 84 20.53 7.88 -4.15
CA ASN A 84 21.73 7.51 -3.41
C ASN A 84 21.96 6.00 -3.49
N ALA A 85 22.76 5.59 -4.48
CA ALA A 85 23.07 4.19 -4.71
C ALA A 85 23.66 3.49 -3.46
N THR A 86 24.49 4.18 -2.67
CA THR A 86 25.06 3.59 -1.43
C THR A 86 23.98 3.43 -0.36
N GLY A 87 23.08 4.40 -0.22
CA GLY A 87 21.93 4.34 0.69
C GLY A 87 21.04 3.14 0.38
N ALA A 88 20.57 3.04 -0.87
CA ALA A 88 19.74 1.94 -1.33
C ALA A 88 20.41 0.56 -1.18
N TYR A 89 21.72 0.47 -1.45
CA TYR A 89 22.49 -0.76 -1.20
C TYR A 89 22.49 -1.17 0.28
N LEU A 90 22.73 -0.21 1.18
CA LEU A 90 22.78 -0.49 2.62
C LEU A 90 21.39 -0.82 3.20
N GLU A 91 20.36 -0.15 2.71
CA GLU A 91 18.94 -0.41 3.00
C GLU A 91 18.54 -1.82 2.56
N ALA A 92 18.71 -2.17 1.28
CA ALA A 92 18.38 -3.49 0.76
C ALA A 92 19.13 -4.61 1.50
N LYS A 93 20.41 -4.37 1.83
CA LYS A 93 21.17 -5.30 2.67
C LYS A 93 20.56 -5.44 4.07
N ALA A 94 20.12 -4.35 4.69
CA ALA A 94 19.51 -4.38 6.02
C ALA A 94 18.17 -5.13 6.02
N ILE A 95 17.36 -4.96 4.97
CA ILE A 95 16.13 -5.72 4.75
C ILE A 95 16.45 -7.21 4.65
N ALA A 96 17.35 -7.61 3.73
CA ALA A 96 17.72 -9.01 3.54
C ALA A 96 18.34 -9.64 4.80
N ASP A 97 19.23 -8.92 5.49
CA ASP A 97 19.79 -9.36 6.78
C ASP A 97 18.70 -9.59 7.84
N ALA A 98 17.64 -8.78 7.85
CA ALA A 98 16.52 -8.93 8.79
C ALA A 98 15.73 -10.22 8.52
N PHE A 99 15.29 -10.44 7.28
CA PHE A 99 14.52 -11.64 6.92
C PHE A 99 15.33 -12.93 7.07
N ASN A 100 16.61 -12.92 6.72
CA ASN A 100 17.52 -14.05 6.95
C ASN A 100 17.75 -14.35 8.44
N SER A 101 17.47 -13.40 9.34
CA SER A 101 17.64 -13.58 10.78
C SER A 101 16.39 -14.16 11.47
N PHE A 102 15.24 -14.17 10.80
CA PHE A 102 14.01 -14.67 11.39
C PHE A 102 14.01 -16.20 11.42
N PRO A 103 13.53 -16.83 12.51
CA PRO A 103 13.44 -18.29 12.57
C PRO A 103 12.44 -18.80 11.53
N ALA A 104 12.71 -19.94 10.90
CA ALA A 104 11.77 -20.53 9.92
C ALA A 104 10.35 -20.72 10.46
N SER A 105 10.19 -20.87 11.78
CA SER A 105 8.88 -20.95 12.45
C SER A 105 8.06 -19.66 12.41
N SER A 106 8.66 -18.51 12.09
CA SER A 106 7.91 -17.27 11.87
C SER A 106 7.06 -17.37 10.60
N GLY A 107 7.51 -18.14 9.59
CA GLY A 107 6.89 -18.17 8.28
C GLY A 107 6.89 -16.82 7.56
N LEU A 108 7.66 -15.83 8.03
CA LEU A 108 7.76 -14.53 7.37
C LEU A 108 8.51 -14.67 6.05
N VAL A 109 7.95 -14.11 4.98
CA VAL A 109 8.52 -14.18 3.64
C VAL A 109 8.72 -12.76 3.11
N LEU A 110 9.91 -12.46 2.61
CA LEU A 110 10.12 -11.30 1.76
C LEU A 110 9.74 -11.71 0.34
N ASP A 111 8.68 -11.16 -0.21
CA ASP A 111 8.22 -11.45 -1.57
C ASP A 111 8.91 -10.55 -2.58
N ALA A 112 9.08 -9.27 -2.24
CA ALA A 112 9.69 -8.32 -3.15
C ALA A 112 10.40 -7.15 -2.47
N LEU A 113 11.35 -6.57 -3.20
CA LEU A 113 11.86 -5.23 -2.96
C LEU A 113 11.22 -4.28 -3.99
N GLU A 114 10.43 -3.32 -3.52
CA GLU A 114 9.80 -2.31 -4.37
C GLU A 114 10.69 -1.07 -4.43
N ILE A 115 11.07 -0.66 -5.65
CA ILE A 115 12.07 0.39 -5.82
C ILE A 115 11.38 1.71 -6.17
N GLY A 116 11.39 2.61 -5.19
CA GLY A 116 10.67 3.88 -5.26
C GLY A 116 9.18 3.75 -4.98
N ASN A 117 8.54 4.91 -4.91
CA ASN A 117 7.12 5.10 -4.66
C ASN A 117 6.70 6.38 -5.36
N GLU A 118 5.64 6.33 -6.17
CA GLU A 118 4.97 7.50 -6.76
C GLU A 118 5.91 8.45 -7.52
N ALA A 119 6.80 7.87 -8.33
CA ALA A 119 7.85 8.62 -9.03
C ALA A 119 7.32 9.69 -10.01
N ASN A 120 6.07 9.54 -10.47
CA ASN A 120 5.38 10.55 -11.28
C ASN A 120 5.16 11.88 -10.53
N ASP A 121 5.26 11.90 -9.20
CA ASP A 121 5.10 13.09 -8.36
C ASP A 121 6.43 13.67 -7.87
N TYR A 122 7.59 13.11 -8.27
CA TYR A 122 8.91 13.65 -7.89
C TYR A 122 9.23 15.04 -8.48
N VAL A 123 8.39 15.50 -9.41
CA VAL A 123 8.60 16.69 -10.25
C VAL A 123 8.68 17.98 -9.43
N GLU A 124 7.83 18.12 -8.40
CA GLU A 124 7.68 19.37 -7.65
C GLU A 124 8.82 19.59 -6.63
N ASP A 125 9.33 18.51 -6.03
CA ASP A 125 10.25 18.61 -4.89
C ASP A 125 11.75 18.52 -5.22
N TYR A 126 12.14 17.82 -6.29
CA TYR A 126 13.56 17.40 -6.45
C TYR A 126 14.22 17.84 -7.76
N PHE A 127 13.46 17.90 -8.86
CA PHE A 127 14.05 18.14 -10.20
C PHE A 127 13.87 19.56 -10.71
N GLY A 128 13.12 20.41 -10.00
CA GLY A 128 13.00 21.85 -10.27
C GLY A 128 12.53 22.20 -11.68
N SER A 129 11.93 21.25 -12.39
CA SER A 129 11.41 21.41 -13.75
C SER A 129 10.41 20.30 -14.09
N ASP A 130 9.44 20.63 -14.94
CA ASP A 130 8.42 19.72 -15.50
C ASP A 130 8.98 18.59 -16.40
N ASN A 131 10.29 18.28 -16.31
CA ASN A 131 11.01 17.42 -17.24
C ASN A 131 11.35 16.03 -16.68
N TYR A 132 10.96 15.69 -15.44
CA TYR A 132 11.13 14.31 -14.96
C TYR A 132 10.21 13.40 -15.79
N SER A 133 10.81 12.41 -16.46
CA SER A 133 10.13 11.59 -17.45
C SER A 133 10.25 10.11 -17.12
N VAL A 134 9.34 9.29 -17.68
CA VAL A 134 9.41 7.84 -17.57
C VAL A 134 10.76 7.29 -18.04
N ALA A 135 11.35 7.86 -19.09
CA ALA A 135 12.67 7.47 -19.58
C ALA A 135 13.77 7.69 -18.52
N GLN A 136 13.71 8.82 -17.81
CA GLN A 136 14.64 9.12 -16.73
C GLN A 136 14.43 8.18 -15.54
N TYR A 137 13.18 7.96 -15.13
CA TYR A 137 12.83 6.98 -14.10
C TYR A 137 13.38 5.58 -14.42
N VAL A 138 13.16 5.07 -15.64
CA VAL A 138 13.67 3.74 -16.03
C VAL A 138 15.19 3.68 -15.96
N SER A 139 15.89 4.74 -16.40
CA SER A 139 17.35 4.80 -16.30
C SER A 139 17.84 4.79 -14.84
N GLU A 140 17.20 5.54 -13.95
CA GLU A 140 17.55 5.62 -12.53
C GLU A 140 17.22 4.31 -11.79
N TRP A 141 16.02 3.79 -12.00
CA TRP A 141 15.54 2.52 -11.46
C TRP A 141 16.48 1.38 -11.83
N THR A 142 16.82 1.23 -13.11
CA THR A 142 17.69 0.14 -13.58
C THR A 142 19.12 0.26 -13.02
N THR A 143 19.63 1.48 -12.89
CA THR A 143 20.94 1.75 -12.28
C THR A 143 20.96 1.36 -10.80
N LEU A 144 19.92 1.75 -10.05
CA LEU A 144 19.82 1.46 -8.62
C LEU A 144 19.61 -0.04 -8.37
N VAL A 145 18.77 -0.71 -9.16
CA VAL A 145 18.55 -2.17 -9.07
C VAL A 145 19.82 -2.95 -9.36
N ALA A 146 20.65 -2.53 -10.32
CA ALA A 146 21.94 -3.17 -10.56
C ALA A 146 22.84 -3.13 -9.31
N ASN A 147 22.78 -2.06 -8.53
CA ASN A 147 23.53 -1.96 -7.28
C ASN A 147 22.91 -2.78 -6.14
N VAL A 148 21.58 -2.74 -5.99
CA VAL A 148 20.85 -3.55 -5.01
C VAL A 148 21.06 -5.06 -5.26
N SER A 149 21.09 -5.47 -6.53
CA SER A 149 21.34 -6.86 -6.94
C SER A 149 22.72 -7.39 -6.51
N ALA A 150 23.67 -6.50 -6.19
CA ALA A 150 24.98 -6.90 -5.69
C ALA A 150 24.93 -7.41 -4.22
N VAL A 151 23.91 -7.04 -3.44
CA VAL A 151 23.71 -7.50 -2.05
C VAL A 151 22.56 -8.45 -1.87
N VAL A 152 21.51 -8.29 -2.68
CA VAL A 152 20.35 -9.18 -2.70
C VAL A 152 20.30 -9.77 -4.11
N PRO A 153 21.05 -10.85 -4.39
CA PRO A 153 21.08 -11.42 -5.73
C PRO A 153 19.73 -12.06 -6.05
N ILE A 154 18.91 -11.32 -6.79
CA ILE A 154 17.63 -11.77 -7.34
C ILE A 154 17.86 -12.24 -8.77
N ASN A 155 17.31 -13.39 -9.13
CA ASN A 155 17.31 -13.90 -10.50
C ASN A 155 15.94 -14.55 -10.81
N GLU A 156 15.79 -15.10 -12.01
CA GLU A 156 14.54 -15.73 -12.47
C GLU A 156 14.04 -16.83 -11.53
N ASP A 157 14.96 -17.59 -10.91
CA ASP A 157 14.64 -18.68 -9.99
C ASP A 157 14.48 -18.20 -8.52
N SER A 158 14.82 -16.95 -8.21
CA SER A 158 14.66 -16.40 -6.87
C SER A 158 13.18 -16.26 -6.51
N THR A 159 12.83 -16.58 -5.27
CA THR A 159 11.47 -16.37 -4.74
C THR A 159 11.19 -14.90 -4.42
N ILE A 160 12.22 -14.13 -4.04
CA ILE A 160 12.15 -12.67 -3.88
C ILE A 160 12.25 -12.04 -5.27
N LYS A 161 11.47 -11.01 -5.56
CA LYS A 161 11.45 -10.28 -6.83
C LYS A 161 11.68 -8.77 -6.67
N PHE A 162 11.91 -8.05 -7.76
CA PHE A 162 11.86 -6.58 -7.76
C PHE A 162 10.50 -6.10 -8.21
N TRP A 163 9.95 -5.09 -7.56
CA TRP A 163 8.76 -4.36 -7.99
C TRP A 163 9.13 -2.91 -8.36
N GLY A 164 8.35 -2.33 -9.26
CA GLY A 164 8.56 -0.96 -9.73
C GLY A 164 7.36 -0.47 -10.51
N GLY A 165 7.36 0.83 -10.75
CA GLY A 165 6.29 1.50 -11.47
C GLY A 165 5.10 1.93 -10.60
N SER A 166 5.23 1.90 -9.28
CA SER A 166 4.26 2.29 -8.24
C SER A 166 3.79 3.75 -8.38
N PHE A 167 3.15 4.10 -9.49
CA PHE A 167 2.75 5.47 -9.79
C PHE A 167 1.52 5.87 -8.98
N ALA A 168 1.47 7.12 -8.53
CA ALA A 168 0.38 7.68 -7.71
C ALA A 168 -0.93 7.72 -8.49
N SER A 169 -0.80 7.92 -9.80
CA SER A 169 -1.89 8.00 -10.74
C SER A 169 -1.74 6.97 -11.84
N ALA A 170 -2.89 6.47 -12.27
CA ALA A 170 -3.01 5.85 -13.56
C ALA A 170 -3.58 6.90 -14.49
N ASN A 171 -2.78 7.39 -15.42
CA ASN A 171 -3.32 7.91 -16.66
C ASN A 171 -3.14 6.81 -17.71
N HIS A 172 -4.14 6.58 -18.55
CA HIS A 172 -4.05 5.63 -19.67
C HIS A 172 -3.79 6.37 -20.99
N SER A 173 -3.17 7.55 -20.93
CA SER A 173 -2.72 8.24 -22.14
C SER A 173 -1.44 7.57 -22.65
N THR A 174 -1.28 7.44 -23.97
CA THR A 174 -0.08 6.84 -24.55
C THR A 174 1.16 7.73 -24.42
N SER A 175 1.09 8.87 -23.75
CA SER A 175 2.14 9.88 -23.66
C SER A 175 2.55 10.23 -22.23
N ASP A 176 2.13 9.44 -21.24
CA ASP A 176 2.19 9.81 -19.83
C ASP A 176 2.61 8.60 -18.94
N TRP A 177 2.66 8.76 -17.61
CA TRP A 177 3.16 7.77 -16.64
C TRP A 177 2.31 6.49 -16.60
N THR A 178 2.58 5.59 -17.55
CA THR A 178 1.82 4.35 -17.79
C THR A 178 2.72 3.11 -17.78
N PRO A 179 2.14 1.91 -17.53
CA PRO A 179 2.87 0.65 -17.71
C PRO A 179 3.45 0.52 -19.13
N GLN A 180 2.69 0.93 -20.16
CA GLN A 180 3.14 0.87 -21.55
C GLN A 180 4.39 1.73 -21.77
N GLN A 181 4.42 2.95 -21.21
CA GLN A 181 5.58 3.82 -21.31
C GLN A 181 6.80 3.24 -20.59
N LEU A 182 6.65 2.55 -19.46
CA LEU A 182 7.78 1.84 -18.83
C LEU A 182 8.36 0.76 -19.74
N PHE A 183 7.49 -0.01 -20.40
CA PHE A 183 7.92 -1.09 -21.29
C PHE A 183 8.58 -0.54 -22.56
N ASP A 184 8.01 0.50 -23.15
CA ASP A 184 8.55 1.19 -24.33
C ASP A 184 9.91 1.85 -24.04
N ASN A 185 10.11 2.35 -22.82
CA ASN A 185 11.40 2.86 -22.34
C ASN A 185 12.37 1.75 -21.89
N GLY A 186 12.00 0.49 -22.07
CA GLY A 186 12.90 -0.64 -21.92
C GLY A 186 13.07 -1.15 -20.50
N LEU A 187 12.12 -0.89 -19.60
CA LEU A 187 12.17 -1.44 -18.24
C LEU A 187 12.34 -2.96 -18.29
N LEU A 188 11.38 -3.68 -18.89
CA LEU A 188 11.39 -5.15 -18.96
C LEU A 188 12.48 -5.74 -19.87
N SER A 189 13.05 -4.96 -20.79
CA SER A 189 14.14 -5.42 -21.66
C SER A 189 15.53 -5.19 -21.06
N SER A 190 15.62 -4.50 -19.93
CA SER A 190 16.87 -4.33 -19.18
C SER A 190 17.20 -5.59 -18.37
N SER A 191 18.49 -5.81 -18.05
CA SER A 191 18.90 -6.94 -17.20
C SER A 191 18.29 -6.91 -15.81
N ALA A 192 18.01 -5.71 -15.30
CA ALA A 192 17.32 -5.48 -14.03
C ALA A 192 15.82 -5.78 -14.15
N GLY A 193 15.18 -5.36 -15.25
CA GLY A 193 13.75 -5.55 -15.46
C GLY A 193 13.32 -6.97 -15.75
N MET A 194 14.20 -7.81 -16.30
CA MET A 194 13.96 -9.26 -16.39
C MET A 194 13.82 -9.93 -15.01
N GLN A 195 14.20 -9.24 -13.93
CA GLN A 195 14.07 -9.70 -12.55
C GLN A 195 12.85 -9.09 -11.84
N ILE A 196 12.12 -8.20 -12.52
CA ILE A 196 10.78 -7.82 -12.10
C ILE A 196 9.91 -9.06 -12.28
N ASP A 197 9.10 -9.37 -11.27
CA ASP A 197 8.10 -10.42 -11.42
C ASP A 197 7.14 -10.07 -12.58
N THR A 198 6.24 -10.97 -12.96
CA THR A 198 5.20 -10.65 -13.95
C THR A 198 4.18 -9.61 -13.42
N TYR A 199 4.47 -8.95 -12.30
CA TYR A 199 3.62 -8.02 -11.57
C TYR A 199 4.19 -6.60 -11.65
N TYR A 200 3.32 -5.68 -12.07
CA TYR A 200 3.53 -4.24 -12.00
C TYR A 200 2.67 -3.71 -10.86
N SER A 201 3.23 -2.88 -9.99
CA SER A 201 2.48 -2.22 -8.92
C SER A 201 1.93 -0.88 -9.39
N GLN A 202 0.70 -0.58 -9.00
CA GLN A 202 0.03 0.67 -9.30
C GLN A 202 -0.78 1.12 -8.10
N HIS A 203 -0.81 2.42 -7.85
CA HIS A 203 -1.73 2.97 -6.86
C HIS A 203 -3.03 3.39 -7.52
N LEU A 204 -4.12 3.18 -6.79
CA LEU A 204 -5.40 3.78 -7.06
C LEU A 204 -6.01 4.10 -5.70
N TYR A 205 -6.46 5.33 -5.55
CA TYR A 205 -7.26 5.71 -4.41
C TYR A 205 -8.66 6.12 -4.90
N ASN A 206 -9.68 5.60 -4.23
CA ASN A 206 -11.05 5.99 -4.48
C ASN A 206 -11.50 6.91 -3.37
N GLY A 207 -11.76 8.16 -3.73
CA GLY A 207 -12.37 9.12 -2.83
C GLY A 207 -13.25 10.07 -3.59
N VAL A 208 -13.96 10.88 -2.83
CA VAL A 208 -14.98 11.77 -3.37
C VAL A 208 -14.36 13.11 -3.72
N ALA A 209 -14.41 13.45 -5.01
CA ALA A 209 -14.20 14.82 -5.45
C ALA A 209 -15.21 15.73 -4.72
N THR A 210 -14.84 16.99 -4.52
CA THR A 210 -15.66 18.05 -3.88
C THR A 210 -17.00 18.36 -4.58
N SER A 211 -17.42 17.56 -5.56
CA SER A 211 -18.60 17.77 -6.41
C SER A 211 -19.89 17.12 -5.86
N CYS A 212 -19.82 16.15 -4.95
CA CYS A 212 -21.01 15.57 -4.32
C CYS A 212 -21.50 16.47 -3.18
N SER A 213 -22.78 16.87 -3.26
CA SER A 213 -23.34 17.96 -2.44
C SER A 213 -23.54 17.64 -0.94
N THR A 214 -23.49 16.36 -0.55
CA THR A 214 -23.64 15.90 0.84
C THR A 214 -22.84 14.61 1.07
N ILE A 215 -22.43 14.34 2.33
CA ILE A 215 -21.72 13.10 2.71
C ILE A 215 -22.50 11.84 2.29
N SER A 216 -23.82 11.83 2.45
CA SER A 216 -24.68 10.71 2.04
C SER A 216 -24.60 10.45 0.53
N ASN A 217 -24.65 11.50 -0.29
CA ASN A 217 -24.51 11.37 -1.75
C ASN A 217 -23.11 10.87 -2.12
N CYS A 218 -22.08 11.44 -1.49
CA CYS A 218 -20.69 11.05 -1.70
C CYS A 218 -20.45 9.56 -1.37
N LEU A 219 -20.96 9.09 -0.23
CA LEU A 219 -20.85 7.69 0.17
C LEU A 219 -21.68 6.77 -0.73
N GLN A 220 -22.87 7.21 -1.15
CA GLN A 220 -23.68 6.45 -2.12
C GLN A 220 -22.93 6.25 -3.44
N ASP A 221 -22.37 7.32 -4.01
CA ASP A 221 -21.63 7.28 -5.27
C ASP A 221 -20.46 6.30 -5.19
N LEU A 222 -19.66 6.39 -4.12
CA LEU A 222 -18.52 5.50 -3.85
C LEU A 222 -18.91 4.02 -3.81
N MET A 223 -20.05 3.70 -3.20
CA MET A 223 -20.53 2.32 -3.07
C MET A 223 -21.15 1.76 -4.35
N THR A 224 -21.51 2.59 -5.33
CA THR A 224 -22.25 2.09 -6.50
C THR A 224 -21.39 1.13 -7.32
N LYS A 225 -22.05 0.06 -7.78
CA LYS A 225 -21.48 -0.92 -8.71
C LYS A 225 -20.93 -0.26 -9.98
N GLU A 226 -21.59 0.78 -10.50
CA GLU A 226 -21.11 1.54 -11.66
C GLU A 226 -19.79 2.26 -11.36
N TYR A 227 -19.69 2.95 -10.22
CA TYR A 227 -18.48 3.67 -9.82
C TYR A 227 -17.30 2.72 -9.59
N ILE A 228 -17.50 1.62 -8.86
CA ILE A 228 -16.47 0.61 -8.60
C ILE A 228 -15.93 0.02 -9.90
N ARG A 229 -16.83 -0.36 -10.81
CA ARG A 229 -16.47 -0.93 -12.12
C ARG A 229 -15.82 0.09 -13.05
N GLY A 230 -16.33 1.32 -13.09
CA GLY A 230 -15.78 2.41 -13.90
C GLY A 230 -14.33 2.73 -13.53
N ASN A 231 -14.04 2.79 -12.22
CA ASN A 231 -12.67 2.99 -11.72
C ASN A 231 -11.74 1.83 -12.08
N LEU A 232 -12.23 0.58 -12.01
CA LEU A 232 -11.44 -0.61 -12.31
C LEU A 232 -11.30 -0.90 -13.83
N SER A 233 -12.17 -0.33 -14.68
CA SER A 233 -12.18 -0.58 -16.14
C SER A 233 -11.47 0.51 -16.98
N ALA A 234 -11.16 1.68 -16.42
CA ALA A 234 -10.42 2.76 -17.09
C ALA A 234 -9.79 3.76 -16.09
N PHE A 235 -8.70 3.39 -15.42
CA PHE A 235 -8.00 4.24 -14.45
C PHE A 235 -7.40 5.52 -15.10
N THR A 236 -8.12 6.66 -15.15
CA THR A 236 -7.66 7.85 -15.92
C THR A 236 -7.84 9.24 -15.28
N ALA A 237 -8.25 9.42 -14.02
CA ALA A 237 -7.99 10.70 -13.31
C ALA A 237 -8.25 10.61 -11.80
N ASP A 238 -7.32 11.16 -11.02
CA ASP A 238 -7.05 10.85 -9.61
C ASP A 238 -8.00 11.39 -8.54
N ILE A 239 -8.23 10.52 -7.54
CA ILE A 239 -8.06 10.67 -6.08
C ILE A 239 -8.35 12.02 -5.41
N ALA A 240 -9.26 11.98 -4.44
CA ALA A 240 -9.15 12.76 -3.21
C ALA A 240 -9.01 11.79 -2.02
N VAL A 241 -8.16 12.14 -1.05
CA VAL A 241 -7.89 11.36 0.17
C VAL A 241 -9.16 11.08 0.98
N GLY A 242 -9.17 9.96 1.71
CA GLY A 242 -10.37 9.47 2.39
C GLY A 242 -11.06 10.51 3.28
N ALA A 243 -12.40 10.51 3.21
CA ALA A 243 -13.24 11.55 3.78
C ALA A 243 -13.97 11.06 5.05
N PRO A 244 -14.08 11.90 6.11
CA PRO A 244 -14.83 11.54 7.31
C PRO A 244 -16.31 11.29 7.00
N GLY A 245 -16.89 10.26 7.61
CA GLY A 245 -18.25 9.81 7.36
C GLY A 245 -18.42 9.03 6.05
N ILE A 246 -17.33 8.78 5.33
CA ILE A 246 -17.32 8.02 4.06
C ILE A 246 -16.33 6.88 4.20
N SER A 247 -15.05 7.18 4.35
CA SER A 247 -13.98 6.17 4.40
C SER A 247 -13.93 5.39 5.70
N ASN A 248 -14.37 5.99 6.81
CA ASN A 248 -14.46 5.35 8.12
C ASN A 248 -15.88 4.86 8.45
N SER A 249 -16.67 4.52 7.44
CA SER A 249 -18.09 4.15 7.59
C SER A 249 -18.37 2.69 7.20
N ALA A 250 -19.53 2.19 7.60
CA ALA A 250 -20.06 0.91 7.17
C ALA A 250 -20.18 0.77 5.65
N GLY A 251 -20.44 1.86 4.93
CA GLY A 251 -20.50 1.88 3.48
C GLY A 251 -19.15 1.59 2.81
N ALA A 252 -18.04 1.97 3.45
CA ALA A 252 -16.70 1.61 2.98
C ALA A 252 -16.48 0.08 3.00
N VAL A 253 -17.12 -0.63 3.93
CA VAL A 253 -17.07 -2.11 3.97
C VAL A 253 -17.71 -2.70 2.72
N LEU A 254 -18.87 -2.18 2.31
CA LEU A 254 -19.58 -2.64 1.11
C LEU A 254 -18.78 -2.35 -0.16
N TRP A 255 -18.18 -1.16 -0.24
CA TRP A 255 -17.27 -0.78 -1.32
C TRP A 255 -16.06 -1.72 -1.40
N ALA A 256 -15.35 -1.95 -0.29
CA ALA A 256 -14.13 -2.77 -0.28
C ALA A 256 -14.42 -4.22 -0.70
N LEU A 257 -15.55 -4.78 -0.29
CA LEU A 257 -15.96 -6.12 -0.68
C LEU A 257 -16.18 -6.24 -2.19
N ASP A 258 -16.93 -5.31 -2.78
CA ASP A 258 -17.21 -5.35 -4.22
C ASP A 258 -15.96 -5.03 -5.03
N TYR A 259 -15.16 -4.07 -4.58
CA TYR A 259 -13.88 -3.70 -5.20
C TYR A 259 -12.91 -4.88 -5.27
N VAL A 260 -12.67 -5.58 -4.14
CA VAL A 260 -11.72 -6.70 -4.08
C VAL A 260 -12.15 -7.85 -4.99
N PHE A 261 -13.42 -8.25 -4.90
CA PHE A 261 -13.89 -9.37 -5.70
C PHE A 261 -14.06 -9.02 -7.17
N PHE A 262 -14.43 -7.79 -7.53
CA PHE A 262 -14.44 -7.36 -8.93
C PHE A 262 -13.02 -7.28 -9.51
N ALA A 263 -12.05 -6.73 -8.76
CA ALA A 263 -10.65 -6.68 -9.18
C ALA A 263 -10.10 -8.09 -9.51
N SER A 264 -10.47 -9.11 -8.73
CA SER A 264 -10.11 -10.49 -9.03
C SER A 264 -10.67 -11.00 -10.38
N GLN A 265 -11.81 -10.49 -10.84
CA GLN A 265 -12.39 -10.83 -12.15
C GLN A 265 -11.59 -10.22 -13.31
N LEU A 266 -10.84 -9.16 -13.03
CA LEU A 266 -9.99 -8.46 -13.99
C LEU A 266 -8.55 -9.02 -14.02
N GLY A 267 -8.27 -10.04 -13.21
CA GLY A 267 -6.94 -10.65 -13.12
C GLY A 267 -5.98 -9.90 -12.20
N VAL A 268 -6.46 -9.02 -11.32
CA VAL A 268 -5.63 -8.45 -10.25
C VAL A 268 -5.23 -9.54 -9.27
N ASP A 269 -3.92 -9.78 -9.15
CA ASP A 269 -3.36 -10.86 -8.31
C ASP A 269 -3.39 -10.49 -6.82
N ARG A 270 -3.08 -9.23 -6.50
CA ARG A 270 -2.95 -8.73 -5.12
C ARG A 270 -3.46 -7.31 -5.00
N LEU A 271 -4.05 -7.02 -3.85
CA LEU A 271 -4.44 -5.68 -3.44
C LEU A 271 -3.84 -5.40 -2.07
N PHE A 272 -3.27 -4.21 -1.91
CA PHE A 272 -2.75 -3.68 -0.67
C PHE A 272 -3.57 -2.45 -0.30
N PHE A 273 -4.18 -2.46 0.87
CA PHE A 273 -4.88 -1.28 1.39
C PHE A 273 -3.87 -0.42 2.15
N HIS A 274 -3.84 0.87 1.84
CA HIS A 274 -2.96 1.82 2.49
C HIS A 274 -3.41 2.06 3.94
N GLU A 275 -2.49 2.03 4.88
CA GLU A 275 -2.74 2.15 6.31
C GLU A 275 -1.74 3.14 6.92
N GLY A 276 -2.11 3.78 8.02
CA GLY A 276 -1.25 4.75 8.70
C GLY A 276 -1.73 5.10 10.10
N VAL A 277 -1.23 6.21 10.64
CA VAL A 277 -1.70 6.72 11.94
C VAL A 277 -2.83 7.71 11.69
N GLY A 278 -4.01 7.43 12.22
CA GLY A 278 -5.16 8.34 12.16
C GLY A 278 -5.80 8.45 10.78
N TYR A 279 -5.52 7.53 9.86
CA TYR A 279 -6.16 7.50 8.57
C TYR A 279 -7.60 6.99 8.68
N ARG A 280 -8.50 7.71 8.01
CA ARG A 280 -9.94 7.42 8.04
C ARG A 280 -10.29 6.13 7.30
N TYR A 281 -9.40 5.64 6.45
CA TYR A 281 -9.56 4.41 5.69
C TYR A 281 -8.74 3.24 6.24
N ASN A 282 -8.16 3.37 7.45
CA ASN A 282 -7.51 2.22 8.07
C ASN A 282 -8.50 1.08 8.28
N PHE A 283 -8.03 -0.16 8.19
CA PHE A 283 -8.69 -1.32 8.76
C PHE A 283 -8.40 -1.38 10.26
N ILE A 284 -7.17 -1.07 10.66
CA ILE A 284 -6.72 -1.08 12.06
C ILE A 284 -6.04 0.23 12.38
N GLN A 285 -6.48 0.93 13.42
CA GLN A 285 -5.73 2.05 13.99
C GLN A 285 -4.64 1.49 14.93
N PRO A 286 -3.34 1.58 14.57
CA PRO A 286 -2.30 0.82 15.25
C PRO A 286 -1.82 1.44 16.58
N VAL A 287 -2.11 2.72 16.80
CA VAL A 287 -1.62 3.47 17.97
C VAL A 287 -2.74 4.31 18.60
N THR A 288 -2.57 4.65 19.88
CA THR A 288 -3.46 5.58 20.58
C THR A 288 -3.49 6.93 19.89
N LEU A 289 -4.70 7.47 19.72
CA LEU A 289 -4.96 8.77 19.11
C LEU A 289 -5.33 9.80 20.20
N ASN A 290 -4.78 11.00 20.09
CA ASN A 290 -5.08 12.13 21.00
C ASN A 290 -5.81 13.27 20.28
N ILE A 291 -5.89 13.20 18.96
CA ILE A 291 -6.55 14.16 18.07
C ILE A 291 -7.63 13.40 17.29
N SER A 292 -8.80 14.00 17.17
CA SER A 292 -9.94 13.51 16.42
C SER A 292 -9.59 13.39 14.94
N ILE A 293 -9.79 12.21 14.37
CA ILE A 293 -9.69 12.01 12.92
C ILE A 293 -10.90 12.61 12.18
N ILE A 294 -11.91 13.13 12.88
CA ILE A 294 -13.12 13.67 12.24
C ILE A 294 -12.96 15.16 11.95
N ASP A 295 -12.53 15.93 12.94
CA ASP A 295 -12.49 17.39 12.89
C ASP A 295 -11.13 17.99 13.34
N GLY A 296 -10.17 17.14 13.68
CA GLY A 296 -8.82 17.54 14.07
C GLY A 296 -8.73 18.23 15.43
N THR A 297 -9.79 18.18 16.25
CA THR A 297 -9.76 18.69 17.62
C THR A 297 -9.06 17.73 18.58
N THR A 298 -8.49 18.23 19.68
CA THR A 298 -7.96 17.38 20.75
C THR A 298 -9.10 16.55 21.36
N LEU A 299 -8.88 15.25 21.54
CA LEU A 299 -9.84 14.38 22.20
C LEU A 299 -9.82 14.61 23.71
N ASP A 300 -11.01 14.62 24.33
CA ASP A 300 -11.15 14.71 25.79
C ASP A 300 -10.49 13.51 26.49
N GLU A 301 -10.53 12.34 25.87
CA GLU A 301 -9.86 11.11 26.30
C GLU A 301 -9.11 10.47 25.12
N PRO A 302 -7.88 9.96 25.31
CA PRO A 302 -7.16 9.25 24.26
C PRO A 302 -7.95 8.04 23.75
N LEU A 303 -8.05 7.90 22.43
CA LEU A 303 -8.70 6.77 21.79
C LEU A 303 -7.66 5.65 21.61
N PRO A 304 -7.79 4.47 22.28
CA PRO A 304 -6.81 3.39 22.17
C PRO A 304 -6.72 2.84 20.73
N PRO A 305 -5.70 2.00 20.41
CA PRO A 305 -5.73 1.19 19.20
C PRO A 305 -7.08 0.48 19.06
N HIS A 306 -7.62 0.41 17.85
CA HIS A 306 -8.94 -0.15 17.59
C HIS A 306 -9.08 -0.54 16.12
N VAL A 307 -10.09 -1.35 15.82
CA VAL A 307 -10.49 -1.61 14.43
C VAL A 307 -11.43 -0.52 13.93
N GLN A 308 -11.34 -0.19 12.65
CA GLN A 308 -12.32 0.66 11.96
C GLN A 308 -13.26 -0.21 11.10
N PRO A 309 -14.38 0.34 10.57
CA PRO A 309 -15.36 -0.45 9.83
C PRO A 309 -14.77 -1.32 8.72
N LEU A 310 -13.80 -0.83 7.96
CA LEU A 310 -13.13 -1.59 6.89
C LEU A 310 -12.55 -2.94 7.36
N TYR A 311 -12.20 -3.11 8.63
CA TYR A 311 -11.79 -4.39 9.19
C TYR A 311 -12.81 -5.52 8.95
N TYR A 312 -14.10 -5.20 8.96
CA TYR A 312 -15.15 -6.19 8.67
C TYR A 312 -15.07 -6.68 7.22
N ALA A 313 -14.59 -5.87 6.27
CA ALA A 313 -14.33 -6.33 4.91
C ALA A 313 -13.22 -7.38 4.90
N ALA A 314 -12.11 -7.14 5.62
CA ALA A 314 -11.03 -8.13 5.73
C ALA A 314 -11.52 -9.45 6.33
N ILE A 315 -12.35 -9.40 7.38
CA ILE A 315 -12.95 -10.60 7.99
C ILE A 315 -13.82 -11.37 6.98
N ILE A 316 -14.70 -10.68 6.26
CA ILE A 316 -15.60 -11.30 5.28
C ILE A 316 -14.81 -11.85 4.09
N ILE A 317 -13.80 -11.14 3.59
CA ILE A 317 -12.92 -11.59 2.50
C ILE A 317 -12.15 -12.84 2.93
N ALA A 318 -11.52 -12.81 4.11
CA ALA A 318 -10.79 -13.94 4.65
C ALA A 318 -11.70 -15.15 4.89
N GLU A 319 -12.93 -14.93 5.36
CA GLU A 319 -13.92 -16.00 5.50
C GLU A 319 -14.34 -16.56 4.13
N ALA A 320 -14.57 -15.71 3.12
CA ALA A 320 -14.98 -16.12 1.79
C ALA A 320 -13.90 -16.96 1.08
N ILE A 321 -12.65 -16.47 1.06
CA ILE A 321 -11.48 -17.17 0.46
C ILE A 321 -11.11 -18.42 1.28
N GLY A 322 -11.19 -18.35 2.60
CA GLY A 322 -10.87 -19.44 3.51
C GLY A 322 -9.37 -19.73 3.65
N LYS A 323 -9.04 -20.58 4.64
CA LYS A 323 -7.66 -20.79 5.14
C LYS A 323 -6.64 -21.39 4.16
N LYS A 324 -7.09 -22.01 3.06
CA LYS A 324 -6.22 -22.78 2.17
C LYS A 324 -5.98 -22.11 0.81
N GLY A 325 -6.62 -20.97 0.52
CA GLY A 325 -6.46 -20.25 -0.76
C GLY A 325 -6.90 -21.00 -2.02
N ASN A 326 -7.29 -22.27 -1.93
CA ASN A 326 -7.74 -23.10 -3.05
C ASN A 326 -9.21 -22.85 -3.40
N VAL A 327 -9.54 -21.60 -3.67
CA VAL A 327 -10.88 -21.15 -4.05
C VAL A 327 -10.78 -20.36 -5.34
N SER A 328 -11.65 -20.64 -6.30
CA SER A 328 -11.88 -19.75 -7.44
C SER A 328 -13.14 -18.93 -7.19
N VAL A 329 -13.15 -17.69 -7.65
CA VAL A 329 -14.26 -16.76 -7.50
C VAL A 329 -14.79 -16.36 -8.87
N ALA A 330 -16.11 -16.37 -9.04
CA ALA A 330 -16.76 -15.86 -10.23
C ALA A 330 -17.89 -14.90 -9.85
N GLU A 331 -17.98 -13.77 -10.54
CA GLU A 331 -19.12 -12.87 -10.42
C GLU A 331 -20.42 -13.58 -10.89
N ILE A 332 -21.46 -13.44 -10.10
CA ILE A 332 -22.81 -13.90 -10.42
C ILE A 332 -23.49 -12.81 -11.26
N SER A 333 -23.92 -13.17 -12.47
CA SER A 333 -24.67 -12.26 -13.33
C SER A 333 -26.06 -11.99 -12.74
N LEU A 334 -26.23 -10.81 -12.15
CA LEU A 334 -27.48 -10.32 -11.59
C LEU A 334 -28.00 -9.14 -12.42
N ASN A 335 -29.30 -9.14 -12.76
CA ASN A 335 -29.95 -8.02 -13.43
C ASN A 335 -30.29 -6.91 -12.41
N SER A 336 -29.25 -6.36 -11.79
CA SER A 336 -29.34 -5.28 -10.81
C SER A 336 -28.14 -4.34 -10.91
N THR A 337 -28.43 -3.05 -10.76
CA THR A 337 -27.44 -1.97 -10.68
C THR A 337 -26.90 -1.77 -9.26
N THR A 338 -27.57 -2.31 -8.24
CA THR A 338 -27.22 -2.11 -6.82
C THR A 338 -26.86 -3.39 -6.09
N ILE A 339 -27.07 -4.55 -6.72
CA ILE A 339 -26.68 -5.84 -6.16
C ILE A 339 -25.48 -6.40 -6.94
N SER A 340 -24.40 -6.67 -6.22
CA SER A 340 -23.25 -7.46 -6.69
C SER A 340 -23.28 -8.83 -6.02
N GLY A 341 -22.80 -9.86 -6.71
CA GLY A 341 -22.82 -11.24 -6.24
C GLY A 341 -21.58 -12.00 -6.69
N TYR A 342 -21.01 -12.80 -5.80
CA TYR A 342 -19.79 -13.56 -6.05
C TYR A 342 -19.94 -14.99 -5.54
N ALA A 343 -19.69 -15.98 -6.40
CA ALA A 343 -19.70 -17.40 -6.06
C ALA A 343 -18.27 -17.91 -5.86
N PHE A 344 -18.06 -18.65 -4.78
CA PHE A 344 -16.77 -19.19 -4.38
C PHE A 344 -16.76 -20.71 -4.53
N TYR A 345 -15.90 -21.22 -5.41
CA TYR A 345 -15.84 -22.62 -5.77
C TYR A 345 -14.65 -23.30 -5.11
N THR A 346 -14.84 -24.53 -4.64
CA THR A 346 -13.73 -25.38 -4.23
C THR A 346 -12.87 -25.74 -5.44
N ASN A 347 -11.67 -26.27 -5.21
CA ASN A 347 -10.81 -26.83 -6.26
C ASN A 347 -11.44 -27.97 -7.08
N LYS A 348 -12.59 -28.51 -6.65
CA LYS A 348 -13.37 -29.51 -7.40
C LYS A 348 -14.44 -28.88 -8.30
N GLY A 349 -14.56 -27.56 -8.31
CA GLY A 349 -15.59 -26.83 -9.04
C GLY A 349 -16.95 -26.79 -8.34
N GLU A 350 -17.02 -27.11 -7.05
CA GLU A 350 -18.27 -27.10 -6.28
C GLU A 350 -18.46 -25.73 -5.61
N VAL A 351 -19.64 -25.12 -5.73
CA VAL A 351 -19.95 -23.88 -4.98
C VAL A 351 -19.92 -24.18 -3.49
N SER A 352 -19.06 -23.46 -2.76
CA SER A 352 -18.94 -23.58 -1.31
C SER A 352 -19.59 -22.42 -0.57
N LYS A 353 -19.57 -21.22 -1.15
CA LYS A 353 -20.11 -19.99 -0.57
C LYS A 353 -20.59 -19.06 -1.69
N ALA A 354 -21.48 -18.15 -1.33
CA ALA A 354 -21.81 -17.00 -2.15
C ALA A 354 -21.85 -15.74 -1.27
N LEU A 355 -21.33 -14.63 -1.77
CA LEU A 355 -21.42 -13.31 -1.16
C LEU A 355 -22.35 -12.45 -2.02
N PHE A 356 -23.30 -11.78 -1.38
CA PHE A 356 -24.18 -10.80 -2.02
C PHE A 356 -24.04 -9.47 -1.29
N ILE A 357 -23.85 -8.41 -2.07
CA ILE A 357 -23.63 -7.06 -1.59
C ILE A 357 -24.76 -6.21 -2.13
N ASN A 358 -25.50 -5.55 -1.24
CA ASN A 358 -26.48 -4.55 -1.62
C ASN A 358 -25.90 -3.16 -1.36
N SER A 359 -25.58 -2.42 -2.42
CA SER A 359 -24.99 -1.09 -2.37
C SER A 359 -26.01 0.04 -2.32
N GLU A 360 -27.31 -0.27 -2.18
CA GLU A 360 -28.35 0.74 -1.93
C GLU A 360 -28.17 1.29 -0.51
N GLY A 361 -27.79 2.56 -0.40
CA GLY A 361 -27.52 3.23 0.85
C GLY A 361 -28.78 3.45 1.69
N TYR A 362 -28.65 3.22 2.99
CA TYR A 362 -29.65 3.61 3.97
C TYR A 362 -28.93 4.42 5.04
N PHE A 363 -29.18 5.72 5.10
CA PHE A 363 -28.40 6.67 5.90
C PHE A 363 -29.16 7.16 7.12
N THR A 364 -28.47 7.63 8.16
CA THR A 364 -29.08 8.14 9.39
C THR A 364 -30.13 9.24 9.17
N ASN A 365 -29.98 10.04 8.12
CA ASN A 365 -30.91 11.11 7.73
C ASN A 365 -32.07 10.64 6.83
N THR A 366 -32.15 9.34 6.50
CA THR A 366 -33.19 8.78 5.64
C THR A 366 -34.52 8.73 6.40
N THR A 367 -35.56 9.36 5.87
CA THR A 367 -36.89 9.44 6.50
C THR A 367 -37.86 8.39 5.99
N THR A 368 -37.51 7.68 4.92
CA THR A 368 -38.30 6.60 4.34
C THR A 368 -37.98 5.26 4.99
N GLU A 369 -38.91 4.30 4.88
CA GLU A 369 -38.70 2.94 5.37
C GLU A 369 -37.56 2.24 4.61
N ARG A 370 -36.76 1.45 5.34
CA ARG A 370 -35.70 0.63 4.74
C ARG A 370 -36.31 -0.43 3.86
N THR A 371 -35.95 -0.44 2.58
CA THR A 371 -36.47 -1.41 1.61
C THR A 371 -35.74 -2.74 1.73
N SER A 372 -36.30 -3.78 1.10
CA SER A 372 -35.66 -5.09 0.96
C SER A 372 -35.72 -5.54 -0.49
N VAL A 373 -34.71 -6.29 -0.92
CA VAL A 373 -34.60 -6.84 -2.27
C VAL A 373 -34.62 -8.36 -2.17
N HIS A 374 -35.51 -8.99 -2.93
CA HIS A 374 -35.46 -10.44 -3.14
C HIS A 374 -34.34 -10.73 -4.13
N LEU A 375 -33.31 -11.46 -3.71
CA LEU A 375 -32.14 -11.72 -4.57
C LEU A 375 -32.53 -12.64 -5.72
N PHE A 376 -33.02 -13.84 -5.42
CA PHE A 376 -33.55 -14.80 -6.37
C PHE A 376 -34.10 -16.02 -5.62
N ASP A 377 -34.89 -16.83 -6.32
CA ASP A 377 -35.19 -18.19 -5.89
C ASP A 377 -33.98 -19.05 -6.26
N LEU A 378 -33.23 -19.53 -5.26
CA LEU A 378 -32.00 -20.32 -5.46
C LEU A 378 -32.28 -21.59 -6.27
N ASP A 379 -32.16 -21.51 -7.60
CA ASP A 379 -32.17 -22.67 -8.50
C ASP A 379 -30.75 -23.17 -8.72
N PHE A 380 -30.29 -24.05 -7.83
CA PHE A 380 -28.99 -24.70 -7.91
C PHE A 380 -28.86 -25.69 -9.08
N VAL A 381 -29.93 -25.91 -9.85
CA VAL A 381 -30.01 -26.96 -10.86
C VAL A 381 -30.21 -26.41 -12.28
N ASN A 382 -30.56 -25.13 -12.42
CA ASN A 382 -30.81 -24.43 -13.69
C ASN A 382 -31.52 -25.32 -14.74
N GLY A 383 -32.51 -26.11 -14.30
CA GLY A 383 -33.22 -27.09 -15.13
C GLY A 383 -32.38 -28.22 -15.77
N THR A 384 -31.08 -28.32 -15.49
CA THR A 384 -30.13 -29.28 -16.12
C THR A 384 -29.95 -30.59 -15.35
N ASN A 385 -30.53 -30.73 -14.15
CA ASN A 385 -30.48 -31.94 -13.30
C ASN A 385 -29.08 -32.50 -12.97
N THR A 386 -27.99 -31.78 -13.26
CA THR A 386 -26.63 -32.27 -13.00
C THR A 386 -26.01 -31.80 -11.68
N GLY A 387 -26.70 -30.93 -10.94
CA GLY A 387 -26.28 -30.44 -9.61
C GLY A 387 -27.18 -30.98 -8.49
N ASN A 388 -26.63 -31.19 -7.29
CA ASN A 388 -27.43 -31.42 -6.10
C ASN A 388 -27.61 -30.09 -5.36
N ALA A 389 -28.84 -29.72 -5.04
CA ALA A 389 -29.08 -28.60 -4.14
C ALA A 389 -28.44 -28.89 -2.76
N PRO A 390 -27.88 -27.88 -2.08
CA PRO A 390 -27.34 -28.07 -0.74
C PRO A 390 -28.47 -28.51 0.21
N SER A 391 -28.18 -29.48 1.08
CA SER A 391 -29.12 -29.94 2.10
C SER A 391 -29.25 -28.97 3.27
N GLU A 392 -28.24 -28.11 3.46
CA GLU A 392 -28.18 -27.12 4.53
C GLU A 392 -27.38 -25.90 4.04
N MET A 393 -27.80 -24.71 4.47
CA MET A 393 -27.08 -23.47 4.22
C MET A 393 -27.05 -22.64 5.49
N THR A 394 -25.90 -22.02 5.78
CA THR A 394 -25.77 -21.02 6.84
C THR A 394 -25.70 -19.64 6.20
N VAL A 395 -26.52 -18.71 6.71
CA VAL A 395 -26.49 -17.31 6.28
C VAL A 395 -25.84 -16.48 7.38
N LYS A 396 -24.82 -15.71 7.01
CA LYS A 396 -24.25 -14.64 7.82
C LYS A 396 -24.57 -13.30 7.17
N ARG A 397 -24.77 -12.29 8.00
CA ARG A 397 -25.07 -10.93 7.58
C ARG A 397 -24.04 -9.98 8.17
N LEU A 398 -23.57 -9.04 7.36
CA LEU A 398 -22.96 -7.81 7.85
C LEU A 398 -24.12 -6.93 8.30
N GLU A 399 -24.33 -6.86 9.61
CA GLU A 399 -25.41 -6.09 10.20
C GLU A 399 -24.91 -4.70 10.51
N ILE A 400 -25.56 -3.70 9.89
CA ILE A 400 -25.30 -2.28 10.02
C ILE A 400 -26.64 -1.57 10.20
N GLY A 401 -26.69 -0.56 11.07
CA GLY A 401 -27.86 0.31 11.22
C GLY A 401 -28.03 1.16 9.97
N TYR A 402 -26.96 1.85 9.60
CA TYR A 402 -26.89 2.76 8.46
C TYR A 402 -25.56 2.63 7.71
N ALA A 403 -25.53 3.07 6.45
CA ALA A 403 -24.31 3.09 5.65
C ALA A 403 -23.26 4.05 6.22
N ASP A 404 -23.67 5.11 6.89
CA ASP A 404 -22.83 6.10 7.56
C ASP A 404 -22.48 5.75 9.03
N ASP A 405 -22.76 4.52 9.48
CA ASP A 405 -22.33 4.05 10.80
C ASP A 405 -20.79 3.96 10.87
N THR A 406 -20.20 4.49 11.94
CA THR A 406 -18.75 4.40 12.20
C THR A 406 -18.40 3.33 13.24
N SER A 407 -19.40 2.70 13.87
CA SER A 407 -19.28 1.65 14.89
C SER A 407 -20.57 0.86 15.03
N GLY A 408 -20.57 -0.20 15.83
CA GLY A 408 -21.72 -1.08 16.06
C GLY A 408 -21.94 -2.12 14.97
N LEU A 409 -20.95 -2.36 14.11
CA LEU A 409 -21.05 -3.34 13.03
C LEU A 409 -20.97 -4.76 13.60
N THR A 410 -21.63 -5.72 12.97
CA THR A 410 -21.41 -7.14 13.26
C THR A 410 -21.36 -8.00 11.99
N TRP A 411 -20.60 -9.08 12.01
CA TRP A 411 -20.62 -10.11 10.96
C TRP A 411 -21.10 -11.44 11.54
N GLY A 412 -22.24 -11.93 11.08
CA GLY A 412 -22.84 -13.15 11.61
C GLY A 412 -23.16 -13.07 13.11
N GLY A 413 -23.50 -11.87 13.60
CA GLY A 413 -23.80 -11.59 15.01
C GLY A 413 -22.58 -11.39 15.91
N GLN A 414 -21.36 -11.39 15.35
CA GLN A 414 -20.13 -11.13 16.09
C GLN A 414 -19.60 -9.72 15.79
N THR A 415 -19.26 -8.98 16.84
CA THR A 415 -18.48 -7.73 16.73
C THR A 415 -16.99 -8.00 16.91
N TYR A 416 -16.17 -7.17 16.26
CA TYR A 416 -14.71 -7.15 16.39
C TYR A 416 -14.22 -5.82 16.97
N GLU A 417 -15.14 -4.92 17.30
CA GLU A 417 -14.84 -3.69 18.02
C GLU A 417 -14.48 -4.04 19.46
N THR A 418 -13.29 -3.66 19.89
CA THR A 418 -12.83 -3.88 21.26
C THR A 418 -12.71 -2.55 21.99
N SER A 419 -13.08 -2.54 23.26
CA SER A 419 -12.81 -1.41 24.17
C SER A 419 -11.33 -1.33 24.58
N ASP A 420 -10.60 -2.42 24.37
CA ASP A 420 -9.21 -2.66 24.67
C ASP A 420 -8.54 -3.32 23.45
N ALA A 421 -7.78 -2.55 22.70
CA ALA A 421 -6.79 -3.11 21.77
C ALA A 421 -5.39 -2.64 22.16
#